data_AF-A0A2A2QCN5-F1
#
_entry.id   AF-A0A2A2QCN5-F1
#
_cell.length_a   1.000
_cell.length_b   1.000
_cell.length_c   1.000
_cell.angle_alpha   90.00
_cell.angle_beta   90.00
_cell.angle_gamma   90.00
#
_symmetry.space_group_name_H-M   'P 1'
#
loop_
_entity.id
_entity.type
_entity.pdbx_description
1 polymer ?
#
loop_
_entity_poly.entity_id
_entity_poly.type
_entity_poly.pdbx_seq_one_letter_code
_entity_poly.pdbx_strand_id
1 'polypeptide(L)'
;MKSLPRFRFALAGLLSLAGLAQAEPLKIAYSDWPGWVAWEIAIQKAGMKAKDVTIVNTPTNETPQVLASKAVDAIGAWQPNSGQALKVLPGSKPVFTSADAPGIIYDLLYVSAESLVKNKEDWAKVVKVWYKVADYIRDEENLDDALTILS
;
A
#
# COMPACT_ATOMS: atom_id res chain seq x y z
N MET A 1 -1.14 -61.72 48.40
CA MET A 1 -2.11 -61.18 49.37
C MET A 1 -1.43 -60.03 50.12
N LYS A 2 -2.13 -58.90 50.32
CA LYS A 2 -1.69 -57.56 50.83
C LYS A 2 -1.04 -56.67 49.76
N SER A 3 -1.45 -55.44 49.44
CA SER A 3 -2.64 -54.61 49.66
C SER A 3 -2.45 -53.34 48.81
N LEU A 4 -3.40 -52.97 47.95
CA LEU A 4 -3.43 -51.65 47.30
C LEU A 4 -3.89 -50.57 48.29
N PRO A 5 -3.41 -49.33 48.16
CA PRO A 5 -4.23 -48.16 48.39
C PRO A 5 -4.50 -47.42 47.07
N ARG A 6 -5.80 -47.15 46.88
CA ARG A 6 -6.37 -46.29 45.85
C ARG A 6 -5.94 -44.85 46.11
N PHE A 7 -5.37 -44.18 45.11
CA PHE A 7 -5.35 -42.72 45.07
C PHE A 7 -5.95 -42.25 43.75
N ARG A 8 -7.23 -41.87 43.82
CA ARG A 8 -7.90 -41.03 42.82
C ARG A 8 -7.53 -39.59 43.18
N PHE A 9 -6.78 -38.88 42.34
CA PHE A 9 -6.76 -37.42 42.37
C PHE A 9 -6.87 -36.86 40.95
N ALA A 10 -8.03 -36.23 40.77
CA ALA A 10 -8.37 -35.11 39.90
C ALA A 10 -7.46 -34.78 38.71
N LEU A 11 -8.05 -34.95 37.53
CA LEU A 11 -7.86 -34.08 36.38
C LEU A 11 -8.16 -32.63 36.80
N ALA A 12 -7.12 -31.79 36.92
CA ALA A 12 -7.26 -30.34 36.98
C ALA A 12 -6.62 -29.76 35.72
N GLY A 13 -7.47 -29.34 34.78
CA GLY A 13 -7.04 -28.75 33.53
C GLY A 13 -6.30 -27.42 33.78
N LEU A 14 -5.07 -27.33 33.31
CA LEU A 14 -4.49 -26.05 32.95
C LEU A 14 -4.95 -25.70 31.53
N LEU A 15 -6.15 -25.12 31.41
CA LEU A 15 -6.36 -24.15 30.33
C LEU A 15 -5.58 -22.90 30.74
N SER A 16 -4.37 -22.75 30.19
CA SER A 16 -3.66 -21.49 30.24
C SER A 16 -4.43 -20.46 29.42
N LEU A 17 -5.29 -19.69 30.07
CA LEU A 17 -5.72 -18.37 29.64
C LEU A 17 -4.52 -17.42 29.75
N ALA A 18 -3.50 -17.62 28.91
CA ALA A 18 -2.53 -16.57 28.62
C ALA A 18 -3.28 -15.55 27.77
N GLY A 19 -3.44 -14.36 28.34
CA GLY A 19 -4.40 -13.36 27.89
C GLY A 19 -4.38 -13.09 26.39
N LEU A 20 -5.57 -12.87 25.84
CA LEU A 20 -5.75 -12.17 24.58
C LEU A 20 -5.27 -10.72 24.78
N ALA A 21 -3.96 -10.51 24.82
CA ALA A 21 -3.38 -9.20 24.65
C ALA A 21 -3.82 -8.73 23.26
N GLN A 22 -4.72 -7.77 23.22
CA GLN A 22 -5.12 -7.14 21.97
C GLN A 22 -3.87 -6.41 21.45
N ALA A 23 -3.37 -6.81 20.29
CA ALA A 23 -2.26 -6.12 19.64
C ALA A 23 -2.61 -4.64 19.50
N GLU A 24 -1.63 -3.75 19.75
CA GLU A 24 -1.82 -2.33 19.51
C GLU A 24 -2.15 -2.11 18.02
N PRO A 25 -3.08 -1.17 17.71
CA PRO A 25 -3.38 -0.85 16.32
C PRO A 25 -2.12 -0.41 15.56
N LEU A 26 -1.95 -0.89 14.33
CA LEU A 26 -0.83 -0.49 13.49
C LEU A 26 -0.91 0.99 13.16
N LYS A 27 0.19 1.72 13.30
CA LYS A 27 0.27 3.13 12.92
C LYS A 27 0.64 3.23 11.45
N ILE A 28 -0.18 3.94 10.67
CA ILE A 28 -0.03 4.00 9.23
C ILE A 28 -0.16 5.45 8.78
N ALA A 29 0.76 5.90 7.94
CA ALA A 29 0.64 7.16 7.22
C ALA A 29 0.38 6.86 5.75
N TYR A 30 -0.61 7.49 5.14
CA TYR A 30 -0.79 7.38 3.70
C TYR A 30 -1.07 8.74 3.11
N SER A 31 -0.70 8.85 1.84
CA SER A 31 -1.05 9.97 1.00
C SER A 31 -2.53 9.95 0.60
N ASP A 32 -3.16 11.12 0.52
CA ASP A 32 -4.46 11.30 -0.15
C ASP A 32 -4.39 10.75 -1.58
N TRP A 33 -5.39 9.99 -2.05
CA TRP A 33 -5.46 9.19 -3.30
C TRP A 33 -4.22 9.24 -4.25
N PRO A 34 -3.61 8.10 -4.65
CA PRO A 34 -4.12 6.72 -4.55
C PRO A 34 -3.70 5.93 -3.30
N GLY A 35 -2.81 6.46 -2.45
CA GLY A 35 -2.26 5.73 -1.30
C GLY A 35 -3.32 5.16 -0.34
N TRP A 36 -4.35 5.95 -0.03
CA TRP A 36 -5.51 5.49 0.74
C TRP A 36 -6.24 4.29 0.11
N VAL A 37 -6.49 4.30 -1.20
CA VAL A 37 -7.23 3.22 -1.87
C VAL A 37 -6.42 1.92 -1.87
N ALA A 38 -5.12 2.01 -2.14
CA ALA A 38 -4.23 0.85 -2.07
C ALA A 38 -4.24 0.24 -0.66
N TRP A 39 -4.22 1.10 0.36
CA TRP A 39 -4.29 0.70 1.76
C TRP A 39 -5.62 0.01 2.12
N GLU A 40 -6.76 0.60 1.77
CA GLU A 40 -8.09 0.03 2.05
C GLU A 40 -8.24 -1.37 1.45
N ILE A 41 -7.78 -1.56 0.22
CA ILE A 41 -7.83 -2.88 -0.44
C ILE A 41 -6.92 -3.87 0.27
N ALA A 42 -5.71 -3.45 0.67
CA ALA A 42 -4.76 -4.31 1.37
C ALA A 42 -5.37 -4.82 2.69
N ILE A 43 -5.94 -3.94 3.52
CA ILE A 43 -6.52 -4.34 4.81
C ILE A 43 -7.76 -5.23 4.64
N GLN A 44 -8.60 -4.97 3.63
CA GLN A 44 -9.76 -5.82 3.34
C GLN A 44 -9.34 -7.22 2.93
N LYS A 45 -8.32 -7.34 2.06
CA LYS A 45 -7.77 -8.65 1.65
C LYS A 45 -7.11 -9.39 2.82
N ALA A 46 -6.56 -8.66 3.78
CA ALA A 46 -5.99 -9.23 5.00
C ALA A 46 -7.05 -9.56 6.08
N GLY A 47 -8.33 -9.28 5.86
CA GLY A 47 -9.40 -9.48 6.85
C GLY A 47 -9.33 -8.54 8.06
N MET A 48 -8.55 -7.45 7.94
CA MET A 48 -8.40 -6.41 8.96
C MET A 48 -9.57 -5.42 8.91
N LYS A 49 -9.78 -4.73 10.04
CA LYS A 49 -10.80 -3.71 10.21
C LYS A 49 -10.14 -2.36 10.46
N ALA A 50 -10.85 -1.27 10.17
CA ALA A 50 -10.37 0.09 10.42
C ALA A 50 -9.93 0.33 11.88
N LYS A 51 -10.49 -0.40 12.85
CA LYS A 51 -10.10 -0.32 14.28
C LYS A 51 -8.74 -0.97 14.59
N ASP A 52 -8.21 -1.78 13.69
CA ASP A 52 -6.93 -2.48 13.87
C ASP A 52 -5.75 -1.58 13.48
N VAL A 53 -6.05 -0.34 13.05
CA VAL A 53 -5.09 0.61 12.49
C VAL A 53 -5.36 2.01 13.02
N THR A 54 -4.31 2.81 13.21
CA THR A 54 -4.37 4.23 13.57
C THR A 54 -3.71 5.04 12.47
N ILE A 55 -4.46 6.00 11.92
CA ILE A 55 -3.97 6.84 10.83
C ILE A 55 -3.18 8.01 11.42
N VAL A 56 -1.93 8.15 10.99
CA VAL A 56 -1.07 9.29 11.32
C VAL A 56 -1.08 10.24 10.13
N ASN A 57 -1.79 11.37 10.29
CA ASN A 57 -1.85 12.39 9.25
C ASN A 57 -0.44 12.91 8.94
N THR A 58 -0.01 12.71 7.71
CA THR A 58 1.36 12.98 7.26
C THR A 58 1.30 13.53 5.84
N PRO A 59 1.94 14.68 5.55
CA PRO A 59 2.09 15.15 4.19
C PRO A 59 2.74 14.08 3.30
N THR A 60 2.20 13.86 2.10
CA THR A 60 2.65 12.76 1.22
C THR A 60 4.17 12.74 1.00
N ASN A 61 4.78 13.91 0.81
CA ASN A 61 6.22 14.10 0.62
C ASN A 61 7.08 13.81 1.85
N GLU A 62 6.47 13.69 3.04
CA GLU A 62 7.13 13.37 4.31
C GLU A 62 6.97 11.89 4.69
N THR A 63 6.13 11.13 3.98
CA THR A 63 5.89 9.71 4.28
C THR A 63 7.17 8.85 4.30
N PRO A 64 8.19 9.06 3.43
CA PRO A 64 9.44 8.32 3.54
C PRO A 64 10.19 8.57 4.86
N GLN A 65 10.24 9.81 5.33
CA GLN A 65 10.95 10.24 6.53
C GLN A 65 10.20 9.77 7.79
N VAL A 66 8.87 9.83 7.79
CA VAL A 66 8.02 9.33 8.88
C VAL A 66 8.18 7.80 9.01
N LEU A 67 8.26 7.06 7.90
CA LEU A 67 8.61 5.64 7.95
C LEU A 67 10.04 5.41 8.47
N ALA A 68 11.02 6.14 7.95
CA ALA A 68 12.43 5.98 8.34
C ALA A 68 12.68 6.26 9.84
N SER A 69 11.96 7.23 10.41
CA SER A 69 12.00 7.54 11.84
C SER A 69 11.28 6.50 12.72
N LYS A 70 10.57 5.54 12.11
CA LYS A 70 9.74 4.52 12.77
C LYS A 70 8.59 5.12 13.60
N ALA A 71 8.13 6.31 13.22
CA ALA A 71 6.92 6.91 13.81
C ALA A 71 5.64 6.18 13.36
N VAL A 72 5.70 5.47 12.22
CA VAL A 72 4.66 4.61 11.68
C VAL A 72 5.24 3.24 11.31
N ASP A 73 4.37 2.22 11.29
CA ASP A 73 4.71 0.84 10.97
C ASP A 73 4.71 0.57 9.45
N ALA A 74 3.88 1.30 8.70
CA ALA A 74 3.87 1.26 7.24
C ALA A 74 3.37 2.57 6.64
N ILE A 75 3.57 2.72 5.33
CA ILE A 75 3.03 3.82 4.56
C ILE A 75 2.26 3.35 3.33
N GLY A 76 1.26 4.14 2.92
CA GLY A 76 0.63 4.04 1.59
C GLY A 76 1.02 5.25 0.75
N ALA A 77 1.84 5.06 -0.29
CA ALA A 77 2.35 6.16 -1.12
C ALA A 77 2.55 5.74 -2.59
N TRP A 78 2.58 6.71 -3.49
CA TRP A 78 2.97 6.53 -4.90
C TRP A 78 4.43 6.94 -5.15
N GLN A 79 4.93 6.70 -6.36
CA GLN A 79 6.27 7.14 -6.77
C GLN A 79 6.35 8.67 -6.86
N PRO A 80 7.47 9.31 -6.45
CA PRO A 80 8.73 8.67 -6.05
C PRO A 80 8.77 8.27 -4.57
N ASN A 81 7.78 8.67 -3.76
CA ASN A 81 7.81 8.52 -2.29
C ASN A 81 7.90 7.05 -1.86
N SER A 82 7.14 6.14 -2.47
CA SER A 82 7.23 4.71 -2.16
C SER A 82 8.61 4.13 -2.47
N GLY A 83 9.21 4.50 -3.60
CA GLY A 83 10.59 4.13 -3.95
C GLY A 83 11.62 4.74 -3.00
N GLN A 84 11.43 6.00 -2.60
CA GLN A 84 12.30 6.68 -1.64
C GLN A 84 12.23 6.00 -0.26
N ALA A 85 11.03 5.64 0.22
CA ALA A 85 10.84 4.96 1.49
C ALA A 85 11.66 3.65 1.58
N LEU A 86 11.69 2.87 0.49
CA LEU A 86 12.49 1.65 0.38
C LEU A 86 14.01 1.91 0.44
N LYS A 87 14.45 3.08 -0.05
CA LYS A 87 15.86 3.49 -0.01
C LYS A 87 16.28 4.01 1.37
N VAL A 88 15.44 4.84 2.01
CA VAL A 88 15.80 5.54 3.25
C VAL A 88 15.67 4.67 4.50
N LEU A 89 14.86 3.61 4.47
CA LEU A 89 14.75 2.63 5.57
C LEU A 89 15.27 1.26 5.13
N PRO A 90 16.54 0.91 5.44
CA PRO A 90 17.07 -0.42 5.17
C PRO A 90 16.22 -1.53 5.82
N GLY A 91 15.93 -2.58 5.05
CA GLY A 91 15.10 -3.71 5.49
C GLY A 91 13.59 -3.49 5.34
N SER A 92 13.15 -2.30 4.94
CA SER A 92 11.77 -2.11 4.49
C SER A 92 11.51 -2.84 3.18
N LYS A 93 10.25 -3.22 2.93
CA LYS A 93 9.83 -3.95 1.74
C LYS A 93 8.40 -3.55 1.35
N PRO A 94 8.03 -3.63 0.06
CA PRO A 94 6.63 -3.52 -0.33
C PRO A 94 5.81 -4.67 0.28
N VAL A 95 4.68 -4.33 0.88
CA VAL A 95 3.72 -5.31 1.45
C VAL A 95 2.48 -5.50 0.58
N PHE A 96 2.16 -4.50 -0.24
CA PHE A 96 1.07 -4.49 -1.20
C PHE A 96 1.41 -3.46 -2.30
N THR A 97 1.09 -3.77 -3.54
CA THR A 97 1.36 -2.93 -4.71
C THR A 97 0.16 -2.93 -5.66
N SER A 98 0.16 -2.05 -6.65
CA SER A 98 -0.86 -2.04 -7.70
C SER A 98 -0.92 -3.36 -8.50
N ALA A 99 0.17 -4.15 -8.53
CA ALA A 99 0.17 -5.48 -9.15
C ALA A 99 -0.76 -6.47 -8.42
N ASP A 100 -1.01 -6.25 -7.13
CA ASP A 100 -1.90 -7.09 -6.31
C ASP A 100 -3.39 -6.72 -6.50
N ALA A 101 -3.70 -5.58 -7.11
CA ALA A 101 -5.06 -5.12 -7.43
C ALA A 101 -5.11 -4.44 -8.81
N PRO A 102 -4.97 -5.22 -9.90
CA PRO A 102 -4.91 -4.69 -11.25
C PRO A 102 -6.21 -3.95 -11.63
N GLY A 103 -6.07 -2.82 -12.31
CA GLY A 103 -7.19 -2.04 -12.85
C GLY A 103 -7.86 -1.07 -11.86
N ILE A 104 -7.38 -0.98 -10.61
CA ILE A 104 -7.96 -0.06 -9.62
C ILE A 104 -7.32 1.33 -9.65
N ILE A 105 -6.00 1.40 -9.83
CA ILE A 105 -5.25 2.66 -9.86
C ILE A 105 -4.95 2.97 -11.32
N TYR A 106 -5.57 4.02 -11.84
CA TYR A 106 -5.43 4.48 -13.21
C TYR A 106 -5.43 6.00 -13.26
N ASP A 107 -4.55 6.56 -14.07
CA ASP A 107 -4.54 7.99 -14.39
C ASP A 107 -5.46 8.29 -15.56
N LEU A 108 -6.05 9.48 -15.56
CA LEU A 108 -6.99 9.91 -16.57
C LEU A 108 -6.62 11.30 -17.09
N LEU A 109 -6.69 11.45 -18.42
CA LEU A 109 -6.64 12.75 -19.07
C LEU A 109 -8.06 13.29 -19.22
N TYR A 110 -8.34 14.41 -18.56
CA TYR A 110 -9.62 15.10 -18.65
C TYR A 110 -9.49 16.40 -19.43
N VAL A 111 -10.52 16.71 -20.22
CA VAL A 111 -10.63 17.96 -20.97
C VAL A 111 -12.02 18.56 -20.76
N SER A 112 -12.12 19.89 -20.76
CA SER A 112 -13.42 20.54 -20.66
C SER A 112 -14.27 20.25 -21.90
N ALA A 113 -15.59 20.19 -21.72
CA ALA A 113 -16.52 19.98 -22.84
C ALA A 113 -16.37 21.06 -23.92
N GLU A 114 -16.17 22.32 -23.51
CA GLU A 114 -15.92 23.44 -24.42
C GLU A 114 -14.65 23.22 -25.26
N SER A 115 -13.53 22.84 -24.63
CA SER A 115 -12.28 22.57 -25.35
C SER A 115 -12.41 21.38 -26.29
N LEU A 116 -13.14 20.34 -25.88
CA LEU A 116 -13.37 19.16 -26.71
C LEU A 116 -14.17 19.51 -27.97
N VAL A 117 -15.23 20.32 -27.84
CA VAL A 117 -16.06 20.74 -28.96
C VAL A 117 -15.28 21.63 -29.92
N LYS A 118 -14.51 22.58 -29.40
CA LYS A 118 -13.74 23.54 -30.21
C LYS A 118 -12.52 22.91 -30.90
N ASN A 119 -11.84 21.98 -30.22
CA ASN A 119 -10.53 21.45 -30.66
C ASN A 119 -10.57 19.93 -30.89
N LYS A 120 -11.70 19.40 -31.38
CA LYS A 120 -11.94 17.96 -31.50
C LYS A 120 -10.85 17.23 -32.28
N GLU A 121 -10.37 17.81 -33.38
CA GLU A 121 -9.33 17.21 -34.22
C GLU A 121 -7.97 17.14 -33.51
N ASP A 122 -7.64 18.14 -32.70
CA ASP A 122 -6.37 18.16 -31.96
C ASP A 122 -6.41 17.21 -30.78
N TRP A 123 -7.52 17.13 -30.04
CA TRP A 123 -7.70 16.11 -29.00
C TRP A 123 -7.64 14.70 -29.58
N ALA A 124 -8.16 14.47 -30.79
CA ALA A 124 -8.00 13.19 -31.49
C ALA A 124 -6.53 12.87 -31.80
N LYS A 125 -5.68 13.87 -32.10
CA LYS A 125 -4.23 13.68 -32.26
C LYS A 125 -3.55 13.35 -30.93
N VAL A 126 -3.92 14.02 -29.83
CA VAL A 126 -3.40 13.74 -28.48
C VAL A 126 -3.71 12.30 -28.07
N VAL A 127 -4.95 11.83 -28.25
CA VAL A 127 -5.31 10.44 -27.95
C VAL A 127 -4.49 9.45 -28.78
N LYS A 128 -4.23 9.75 -30.06
CA LYS A 128 -3.41 8.90 -30.94
C LYS A 128 -1.95 8.84 -30.51
N VAL A 129 -1.38 9.93 -29.99
CA VAL A 129 0.03 9.93 -29.54
C VAL A 129 0.20 9.23 -28.19
N TRP A 130 -0.85 9.19 -27.35
CA TRP A 130 -0.79 8.56 -26.03
C TRP A 130 -0.27 7.12 -26.08
N TYR A 131 -0.76 6.31 -27.02
CA TYR A 131 -0.29 4.92 -27.16
C TYR A 131 1.18 4.84 -27.55
N LYS A 132 1.67 5.77 -28.38
CA LYS A 132 3.10 5.85 -28.73
C LYS A 132 3.96 6.20 -27.51
N VAL A 133 3.47 7.10 -26.65
CA VAL A 133 4.14 7.44 -25.39
C VAL A 133 4.17 6.24 -24.45
N ALA A 134 3.04 5.52 -24.32
CA ALA A 134 2.96 4.33 -23.48
C ALA A 134 3.87 3.20 -23.97
N ASP A 135 3.96 2.99 -25.28
CA ASP A 135 4.86 2.01 -25.87
C ASP A 135 6.33 2.40 -25.68
N TYR A 136 6.66 3.71 -25.86
CA TYR A 136 8.01 4.23 -25.62
C TYR A 136 8.48 3.98 -24.18
N ILE A 137 7.64 4.28 -23.19
CA ILE A 137 7.99 4.11 -21.76
C ILE A 137 8.11 2.63 -21.37
N ARG A 138 7.41 1.72 -22.05
CA ARG A 138 7.45 0.27 -21.77
C ARG A 138 8.63 -0.44 -22.40
N ASP A 139 9.23 0.15 -23.42
CA ASP A 139 10.39 -0.40 -24.09
C ASP A 139 11.63 -0.23 -23.22
N GLU A 140 12.25 -1.35 -22.84
CA GLU A 140 13.43 -1.38 -21.98
C GLU A 140 14.61 -0.62 -22.60
N GLU A 141 14.70 -0.54 -23.94
CA GLU A 141 15.75 0.21 -24.64
C GLU A 141 15.64 1.72 -24.40
N ASN A 142 14.44 2.22 -24.08
CA ASN A 142 14.18 3.65 -23.84
C ASN A 142 14.12 4.01 -22.35
N LEU A 143 14.31 3.04 -21.45
CA LEU A 143 14.04 3.24 -20.01
C LEU A 143 14.89 4.36 -19.41
N ASP A 144 16.19 4.42 -19.73
CA ASP A 144 17.09 5.46 -19.19
C ASP A 144 16.69 6.87 -19.64
N ASP A 145 16.31 7.01 -20.91
CA ASP A 145 15.83 8.29 -21.46
C ASP A 145 14.48 8.68 -20.85
N ALA A 146 13.54 7.73 -20.77
CA ALA A 146 12.24 7.94 -20.15
C ALA A 146 12.37 8.36 -18.68
N LEU A 147 13.25 7.71 -17.91
CA LEU A 147 13.53 8.09 -16.51
C LEU A 147 14.17 9.47 -16.40
N THR A 148 15.03 9.85 -17.35
CA THR A 148 15.65 11.18 -17.40
C THR A 148 14.63 12.28 -17.69
N ILE A 149 13.66 12.02 -18.57
CA ILE A 149 12.57 12.97 -18.87
C ILE A 149 11.64 13.15 -17.66
N LEU A 150 11.44 12.10 -16.87
CA LEU A 150 10.48 12.06 -15.75
C LEU A 150 11.09 12.46 -14.38
N SER A 151 12.41 12.66 -14.30
CA SER A 151 13.13 12.93 -13.05
C SER A 151 13.09 14.39 -12.59
#